data_AF-A0A269PH07-F1
#
_entry.id   AF-A0A269PH07-F1
#
_cell.length_a   1.000
_cell.length_b   1.000
_cell.length_c   1.000
_cell.angle_alpha   90.00
_cell.angle_beta   90.00
_cell.angle_gamma   90.00
#
_symmetry.space_group_name_H-M   'P 1'
#
loop_
_entity.id
_entity.type
_entity.pdbx_description
1 polymer ?
#
loop_
_entity_poly.entity_id
_entity_poly.type
_entity_poly.pdbx_seq_one_letter_code
_entity_poly.pdbx_strand_id
1 'polypeptide(L)'
;MSAPLDLLFNNQWDSALGLHYHMLRQQFFSKWHRITGILTLVFSTSAVLAITNNTQFGVACMAFVAILQAIDLYVDSRGNSDKHNAFKQEYINFEKDLIRYPDGLTEEQNKDFQIRLKEIELKEPPPMRTLLEIVNNDVASKLKAENREFDIHWFKRLTSQYINWKSKPKVKK
;
A
#
# COMPACT_ATOMS: atom_id res chain seq x y z
N MET A 1 2.03 -23.46 -21.17
CA MET A 1 1.69 -23.74 -19.75
C MET A 1 0.40 -24.56 -19.77
N SER A 2 0.20 -25.49 -18.84
CA SER A 2 -1.05 -26.28 -18.82
C SER A 2 -2.18 -25.42 -18.25
N ALA A 3 -3.42 -25.64 -18.70
CA ALA A 3 -4.57 -24.85 -18.25
C ALA A 3 -4.70 -24.76 -16.71
N PRO A 4 -4.47 -25.84 -15.92
CA PRO A 4 -4.51 -25.75 -14.46
C PRO A 4 -3.43 -24.84 -13.85
N LEU A 5 -2.22 -24.81 -14.44
CA LEU A 5 -1.14 -23.96 -13.99
C LEU A 5 -1.37 -22.49 -14.37
N ASP A 6 -1.99 -22.23 -15.51
CA ASP A 6 -2.40 -20.88 -15.92
C ASP A 6 -3.42 -20.27 -14.96
N LEU A 7 -4.41 -21.07 -14.52
CA LEU A 7 -5.38 -20.64 -13.52
C LEU A 7 -4.71 -20.32 -12.18
N LEU A 8 -3.81 -21.20 -11.71
CA LEU A 8 -3.05 -20.97 -10.48
C LEU A 8 -2.22 -19.68 -10.58
N PHE A 9 -1.50 -19.49 -11.68
CA PHE A 9 -0.67 -18.31 -11.91
C PHE A 9 -1.48 -17.02 -11.91
N ASN A 10 -2.66 -17.01 -12.52
CA ASN A 10 -3.52 -15.83 -12.51
C ASN A 10 -3.99 -15.47 -11.08
N ASN A 11 -4.40 -16.46 -10.29
CA ASN A 11 -4.78 -16.22 -8.90
C ASN A 11 -3.59 -15.73 -8.05
N GLN A 12 -2.40 -16.30 -8.25
CA GLN A 12 -1.16 -15.85 -7.58
C GLN A 12 -0.78 -14.42 -7.99
N TRP A 13 -0.99 -14.07 -9.26
CA TRP A 13 -0.73 -12.73 -9.75
C TRP A 13 -1.65 -11.72 -9.06
N ASP A 14 -2.96 -11.97 -9.10
CA ASP A 14 -3.96 -11.05 -8.56
C ASP A 14 -3.81 -10.91 -7.03
N SER A 15 -3.54 -12.02 -6.32
CA SER A 15 -3.27 -11.98 -4.88
C SER A 15 -2.02 -11.20 -4.54
N ALA A 16 -0.93 -11.40 -5.30
CA ALA A 16 0.32 -10.70 -5.08
C ALA A 16 0.16 -9.19 -5.31
N LEU A 17 -0.63 -8.78 -6.31
CA LEU A 17 -0.93 -7.36 -6.54
C LEU A 17 -1.62 -6.74 -5.31
N GLY A 18 -2.71 -7.35 -4.83
CA GLY A 18 -3.43 -6.86 -3.66
C GLY A 18 -2.58 -6.84 -2.40
N LEU A 19 -1.83 -7.93 -2.15
CA LEU A 19 -0.92 -8.07 -1.02
C LEU A 19 0.13 -6.96 -0.98
N HIS A 20 0.85 -6.78 -2.09
CA HIS A 20 1.93 -5.81 -2.18
C HIS A 20 1.43 -4.37 -2.17
N TYR A 21 0.29 -4.10 -2.80
CA TYR A 21 -0.38 -2.80 -2.74
C TYR A 21 -0.71 -2.41 -1.30
N HIS A 22 -1.39 -3.28 -0.56
CA HIS A 22 -1.75 -2.99 0.82
C HIS A 22 -0.54 -2.93 1.76
N MET A 23 0.50 -3.72 1.52
CA MET A 23 1.76 -3.60 2.25
C MET A 23 2.39 -2.21 2.08
N LEU A 24 2.44 -1.67 0.85
CA LEU A 24 3.00 -0.33 0.61
C LEU A 24 2.14 0.78 1.24
N ARG A 25 0.81 0.69 1.14
CA ARG A 25 -0.10 1.64 1.78
C ARG A 25 0.02 1.61 3.30
N GLN A 26 0.06 0.42 3.90
CA GLN A 26 0.25 0.24 5.33
C GLN A 26 1.56 0.87 5.82
N GLN A 27 2.67 0.63 5.09
CA GLN A 27 3.96 1.24 5.44
C GLN A 27 3.94 2.77 5.31
N PHE A 28 3.28 3.30 4.28
CA PHE A 28 3.15 4.75 4.09
C PHE A 28 2.45 5.42 5.28
N PHE A 29 1.26 4.93 5.64
CA PHE A 29 0.50 5.49 6.75
C PHE A 29 1.17 5.28 8.11
N SER A 30 1.81 4.12 8.33
CA SER A 30 2.58 3.88 9.55
C SER A 30 3.76 4.83 9.70
N LYS A 31 4.49 5.11 8.60
CA LYS A 31 5.58 6.10 8.60
C LYS A 31 5.05 7.51 8.87
N TRP A 32 3.95 7.90 8.24
CA TRP A 32 3.35 9.21 8.44
C TRP A 32 2.96 9.44 9.90
N HIS A 33 2.23 8.50 10.51
CA HIS A 33 1.86 8.56 11.93
C HIS A 33 3.07 8.64 12.87
N ARG A 34 4.16 7.91 12.56
CA ARG A 34 5.41 7.99 13.35
C ARG A 34 6.08 9.35 13.20
N ILE A 35 6.11 9.92 11.99
CA ILE A 35 6.72 11.23 11.73
C ILE A 35 5.93 12.33 12.46
N THR A 36 4.60 12.34 12.34
CA THR A 36 3.76 13.32 13.04
C THR A 36 3.89 13.17 14.56
N GLY A 37 3.99 11.95 15.07
CA GLY A 37 4.27 11.67 16.49
C GLY A 37 5.62 12.18 16.96
N ILE A 38 6.70 11.96 16.20
CA ILE A 38 8.04 12.46 16.52
C ILE A 38 8.05 14.00 16.51
N LEU A 39 7.48 14.63 15.49
CA LEU A 39 7.40 16.10 15.41
C LEU A 39 6.60 16.65 16.59
N THR A 40 5.46 16.04 16.91
CA THR A 40 4.67 16.37 18.10
C THR A 40 5.55 16.33 19.34
N LEU A 41 6.23 15.22 19.61
CA LEU A 41 7.07 15.06 20.79
C LEU A 41 8.19 16.11 20.87
N VAL A 42 8.91 16.34 19.77
CA VAL A 42 10.01 17.30 19.73
C VAL A 42 9.51 18.72 20.04
N PHE A 43 8.45 19.15 19.34
CA PHE A 43 7.94 20.52 19.46
C PHE A 43 7.04 20.74 20.68
N SER A 44 6.47 19.68 21.27
CA SER A 44 5.67 19.76 22.50
C SER A 44 6.50 19.68 23.78
N THR A 45 7.80 19.35 23.69
CA THR A 45 8.65 19.33 24.89
C THR A 45 8.81 20.73 25.46
N SER A 46 8.59 20.85 26.77
CA SER A 46 8.81 22.07 27.56
C SER A 46 10.22 22.66 27.42
N ALA A 47 11.18 21.85 26.96
CA ALA A 47 12.52 22.26 26.59
C ALA A 47 12.55 23.33 25.48
N VAL A 48 11.63 23.32 24.51
CA VAL A 48 11.60 24.33 23.44
C VAL A 48 11.31 25.73 24.00
N LEU A 49 10.41 25.83 24.97
CA LEU A 49 10.12 27.08 25.69
C LEU A 49 11.29 27.50 26.59
N ALA A 50 11.91 26.54 27.29
CA ALA A 50 13.02 26.79 28.21
C ALA A 50 14.33 27.19 27.50
N ILE A 51 14.60 26.64 26.31
CA ILE A 51 15.85 26.88 25.56
C ILE A 51 15.80 28.22 24.81
N THR A 52 14.62 28.64 24.35
CA THR A 52 14.54 29.78 23.43
C THR A 52 14.40 31.12 24.15
N ASN A 53 13.99 31.15 25.42
CA ASN A 53 13.60 32.38 26.17
C ASN A 53 12.68 33.32 25.37
N ASN A 54 12.03 32.79 24.32
CA ASN A 54 11.25 33.52 23.34
C ASN A 54 9.86 32.91 23.31
N THR A 55 8.96 33.59 24.00
CA THR A 55 7.56 33.17 24.15
C THR A 55 6.84 33.06 22.81
N GLN A 56 7.14 33.94 21.84
CA GLN A 56 6.52 33.91 20.51
C GLN A 56 6.91 32.65 19.73
N PHE A 57 8.19 32.26 19.80
CA PHE A 57 8.67 31.04 19.14
C PHE A 57 8.03 29.78 19.75
N GLY A 58 7.97 29.71 21.08
CA GLY A 58 7.30 28.60 21.76
C GLY A 58 5.81 28.49 21.43
N VAL A 59 5.09 29.61 21.35
CA VAL A 59 3.69 29.64 20.89
C VAL A 59 3.56 29.15 19.45
N ALA A 60 4.46 29.55 18.55
CA ALA A 60 4.47 29.08 17.17
C ALA A 60 4.71 27.56 17.07
N CYS A 61 5.63 27.00 17.87
CA CYS A 61 5.86 25.56 17.94
C CYS A 61 4.62 24.80 18.45
N MET A 62 3.95 25.29 19.50
CA MET A 62 2.72 24.68 20.00
C MET A 62 1.59 24.74 18.96
N ALA A 63 1.43 25.87 18.26
CA ALA A 63 0.45 26.01 17.18
C ALA A 63 0.74 25.03 16.03
N PHE A 64 2.01 24.86 15.65
CA PHE A 64 2.44 23.90 14.65
C PHE A 64 2.11 22.46 15.05
N VAL A 65 2.37 22.07 16.31
CA VAL A 65 1.98 20.75 16.83
C VAL A 65 0.47 20.54 16.76
N ALA A 66 -0.32 21.53 17.18
CA ALA A 66 -1.78 21.43 17.13
C ALA A 66 -2.29 21.23 15.69
N ILE A 67 -1.72 21.92 14.72
CA ILE A 67 -2.05 21.75 13.29
C ILE A 67 -1.67 20.34 12.82
N LEU A 68 -0.46 19.86 13.13
CA LEU A 68 -0.03 18.51 12.76
C LEU A 68 -0.94 17.43 13.33
N GLN A 69 -1.33 17.56 14.61
CA GLN A 69 -2.25 16.63 15.26
C GLN A 69 -3.65 16.67 14.65
N ALA A 70 -4.16 17.86 14.32
CA ALA A 70 -5.45 18.00 13.63
C ALA A 70 -5.43 17.34 12.24
N ILE A 71 -4.34 17.49 11.48
CA ILE A 71 -4.15 16.82 10.20
C ILE A 71 -4.10 15.30 10.37
N ASP A 72 -3.33 14.79 11.33
CA ASP A 72 -3.22 13.34 11.57
C ASP A 72 -4.57 12.74 11.99
N LEU A 73 -5.35 13.47 12.80
CA LEU A 73 -6.68 13.06 13.21
C LEU A 73 -7.67 13.04 12.04
N TYR A 74 -7.62 14.05 11.16
CA TYR A 74 -8.48 14.10 9.98
C TYR A 74 -8.15 13.01 8.96
N VAL A 75 -6.85 12.79 8.72
CA VAL A 75 -6.39 11.73 7.80
C VAL A 75 -6.62 10.34 8.40
N ASP A 76 -6.63 10.22 9.73
CA ASP A 76 -6.66 8.96 10.46
C ASP A 76 -5.56 8.00 9.98
N SER A 77 -4.32 8.44 10.08
CA SER A 77 -3.16 7.70 9.57
C SER A 77 -3.03 6.33 10.22
N ARG A 78 -3.34 6.23 11.53
CA ARG A 78 -3.32 4.95 12.23
C ARG A 78 -4.43 4.03 11.75
N GLY A 79 -5.68 4.49 11.70
CA GLY A 79 -6.80 3.67 11.21
C GLY A 79 -6.60 3.22 9.77
N ASN A 80 -6.03 4.06 8.89
CA ASN A 80 -5.68 3.65 7.54
C ASN A 80 -4.56 2.61 7.48
N SER A 81 -3.53 2.73 8.33
CA SER A 81 -2.48 1.71 8.46
C SER A 81 -3.08 0.37 8.90
N ASP A 82 -3.97 0.38 9.90
CA ASP A 82 -4.60 -0.81 10.44
C ASP A 82 -5.56 -1.46 9.42
N LYS A 83 -6.35 -0.65 8.71
CA LYS A 83 -7.22 -1.08 7.61
C LYS A 83 -6.43 -1.79 6.51
N HIS A 84 -5.33 -1.19 6.05
CA HIS A 84 -4.48 -1.83 5.04
C HIS A 84 -3.74 -3.06 5.59
N ASN A 85 -3.41 -3.10 6.88
CA ASN A 85 -2.88 -4.31 7.50
C ASN A 85 -3.91 -5.45 7.50
N ALA A 86 -5.19 -5.15 7.74
CA ALA A 86 -6.26 -6.15 7.72
C ALA A 86 -6.39 -6.79 6.33
N PHE A 87 -6.50 -5.98 5.26
CA PHE A 87 -6.53 -6.52 3.89
C PHE A 87 -5.28 -7.32 3.55
N LYS A 88 -4.10 -6.83 3.94
CA LYS A 88 -2.84 -7.57 3.76
C LYS A 88 -2.93 -8.97 4.39
N GLN A 89 -3.52 -9.10 5.58
CA GLN A 89 -3.72 -10.42 6.21
C GLN A 89 -4.73 -11.29 5.47
N GLU A 90 -5.81 -10.71 4.93
CA GLU A 90 -6.77 -11.43 4.09
C GLU A 90 -6.09 -12.03 2.85
N TYR A 91 -5.25 -11.25 2.15
CA TYR A 91 -4.46 -11.74 1.02
C TYR A 91 -3.42 -12.80 1.40
N ILE A 92 -2.73 -12.65 2.54
CA ILE A 92 -1.80 -13.68 3.04
C ILE A 92 -2.54 -15.00 3.29
N ASN A 93 -3.75 -14.94 3.86
CA ASN A 93 -4.54 -16.13 4.11
C ASN A 93 -5.04 -16.76 2.80
N PHE A 94 -5.41 -15.95 1.81
CA PHE A 94 -5.73 -16.40 0.47
C PHE A 94 -4.54 -17.15 -0.19
N GLU A 95 -3.33 -16.58 -0.13
CA GLU A 95 -2.12 -17.21 -0.69
C GLU A 95 -1.76 -18.52 0.01
N LYS A 96 -1.91 -18.60 1.34
CA LYS A 96 -1.70 -19.85 2.09
C LYS A 96 -2.60 -20.98 1.61
N ASP A 97 -3.83 -20.65 1.20
CA ASP A 97 -4.75 -21.65 0.66
C ASP A 97 -4.36 -22.05 -0.76
N LEU A 98 -3.90 -21.11 -1.60
CA LEU A 98 -3.40 -21.41 -2.95
C LEU A 98 -2.19 -22.36 -2.95
N ILE A 99 -1.29 -22.24 -1.97
CA ILE A 99 -0.09 -23.11 -1.84
C ILE A 99 -0.45 -24.60 -1.73
N ARG A 100 -1.68 -24.94 -1.30
CA ARG A 100 -2.15 -26.32 -1.20
C ARG A 100 -2.38 -27.01 -2.54
N TYR A 101 -2.30 -26.27 -3.64
CA TYR A 101 -2.57 -26.76 -5.00
C TYR A 101 -1.33 -26.61 -5.92
N PRO A 102 -0.21 -27.31 -5.62
CA PRO A 102 1.05 -27.14 -6.35
C PRO A 102 0.96 -27.55 -7.83
N ASP A 103 0.05 -28.46 -8.17
CA ASP A 103 -0.11 -29.00 -9.53
C ASP A 103 -1.07 -28.18 -10.41
N GLY A 104 -1.59 -27.06 -9.89
CA GLY A 104 -2.58 -26.21 -10.55
C GLY A 104 -3.99 -26.35 -9.98
N LEU A 105 -4.90 -25.54 -10.52
CA LEU A 105 -6.30 -25.50 -10.09
C LEU A 105 -7.23 -26.16 -11.13
N THR A 106 -8.25 -26.87 -10.66
CA THR A 106 -9.40 -27.21 -11.50
C THR A 106 -10.25 -25.96 -11.76
N GLU A 107 -11.13 -26.00 -12.77
CA GLU A 107 -12.03 -24.87 -13.06
C GLU A 107 -12.95 -24.54 -11.88
N GLU A 108 -13.45 -25.56 -11.18
CA GLU A 108 -14.30 -25.41 -9.99
C GLU A 108 -13.51 -24.73 -8.85
N GLN A 109 -12.30 -25.22 -8.54
CA GLN A 109 -11.43 -24.61 -7.53
C GLN A 109 -11.09 -23.17 -7.89
N ASN A 110 -10.77 -22.90 -9.16
CA ASN A 110 -10.49 -21.55 -9.63
C ASN A 110 -11.71 -20.62 -9.43
N LYS A 111 -12.93 -21.10 -9.70
CA LYS A 111 -14.14 -20.31 -9.48
C LYS A 111 -14.30 -19.95 -8.01
N ASP A 112 -14.06 -20.89 -7.10
CA ASP A 112 -14.13 -20.65 -5.66
C ASP A 112 -13.09 -19.62 -5.19
N PHE A 113 -11.85 -19.74 -5.67
CA PHE A 113 -10.80 -18.75 -5.39
C PHE A 113 -11.16 -17.38 -5.95
N GLN A 114 -11.69 -17.30 -7.17
CA GLN A 114 -12.11 -16.03 -7.75
C GLN A 114 -13.25 -15.37 -6.97
N ILE A 115 -14.24 -16.14 -6.49
CA ILE A 115 -15.30 -15.60 -5.63
C ILE A 115 -14.70 -15.00 -4.36
N ARG A 116 -13.84 -15.75 -3.66
CA ARG A 116 -13.18 -15.29 -2.44
C ARG A 116 -12.32 -14.05 -2.67
N LEU A 117 -11.59 -13.99 -3.78
CA LEU A 117 -10.79 -12.83 -4.14
C LEU A 117 -11.68 -11.60 -4.36
N LYS A 118 -12.79 -11.76 -5.10
CA LYS A 118 -13.75 -10.67 -5.33
C LYS A 118 -14.42 -10.18 -4.04
N GLU A 119 -14.66 -11.06 -3.08
CA GLU A 119 -15.17 -10.67 -1.75
C GLU A 119 -14.19 -9.78 -0.98
N ILE A 120 -12.88 -9.98 -1.14
CA ILE A 120 -11.84 -9.11 -0.57
C ILE A 120 -11.88 -7.77 -1.31
N GLU A 121 -11.77 -7.80 -2.64
CA GLU A 121 -11.73 -6.59 -3.50
C GLU A 121 -12.96 -5.68 -3.32
N LEU A 122 -14.15 -6.25 -3.10
CA LEU A 122 -15.39 -5.48 -2.93
C LEU A 122 -15.34 -4.58 -1.68
N LYS A 123 -14.59 -4.98 -0.66
CA LYS A 123 -14.44 -4.23 0.60
C LYS A 123 -13.34 -3.18 0.52
N GLU A 124 -12.49 -3.25 -0.50
CA GLU A 124 -11.34 -2.37 -0.63
C GLU A 124 -11.73 -0.93 -0.96
N PRO A 125 -10.97 0.05 -0.46
CA PRO A 125 -11.08 1.41 -0.98
C PRO A 125 -10.57 1.45 -2.43
N PRO A 126 -11.01 2.43 -3.25
CA PRO A 126 -10.55 2.58 -4.62
C PRO A 126 -9.00 2.59 -4.73
N PRO A 127 -8.42 1.78 -5.63
CA PRO A 127 -6.97 1.65 -5.70
C PRO A 127 -6.31 2.87 -6.36
N MET A 128 -5.13 3.22 -5.87
CA MET A 128 -4.26 4.20 -6.54
C MET A 128 -3.56 3.52 -7.72
N ARG A 129 -4.00 3.83 -8.96
CA ARG A 129 -3.55 3.12 -10.17
C ARG A 129 -2.03 3.17 -10.34
N THR A 130 -1.41 4.34 -10.18
CA THR A 130 0.06 4.44 -10.28
C THR A 130 0.78 3.56 -9.27
N LEU A 131 0.26 3.46 -8.03
CA LEU A 131 0.85 2.60 -7.02
C LEU A 131 0.67 1.11 -7.39
N LEU A 132 -0.51 0.75 -7.90
CA LEU A 132 -0.77 -0.60 -8.39
C LEU A 132 0.13 -0.97 -9.58
N GLU A 133 0.41 -0.03 -10.48
CA GLU A 133 1.33 -0.22 -11.61
C GLU A 133 2.79 -0.43 -11.13
N ILE A 134 3.22 0.29 -10.08
CA ILE A 134 4.53 0.07 -9.45
C ILE A 134 4.60 -1.33 -8.87
N VAL A 135 3.56 -1.74 -8.14
CA VAL A 135 3.46 -3.08 -7.56
C VAL A 135 3.45 -4.14 -8.66
N ASN A 136 2.73 -3.89 -9.75
CA ASN A 136 2.70 -4.78 -10.90
C ASN A 136 4.08 -4.99 -11.50
N ASN A 137 4.93 -3.96 -11.57
CA ASN A 137 6.32 -4.13 -12.00
C ASN A 137 7.12 -5.00 -11.03
N ASP A 138 6.94 -4.80 -9.72
CA ASP A 138 7.61 -5.62 -8.70
C ASP A 138 7.16 -7.10 -8.78
N VAL A 139 5.87 -7.34 -8.99
CA VAL A 139 5.30 -8.69 -9.18
C VAL A 139 5.76 -9.31 -10.50
N ALA A 140 5.76 -8.55 -11.59
CA ALA A 140 6.26 -8.97 -12.89
C ALA A 140 7.72 -9.42 -12.82
N SER A 141 8.56 -8.67 -12.09
CA SER A 141 9.95 -9.03 -11.86
C SER A 141 10.08 -10.34 -11.07
N LYS A 142 9.29 -10.51 -10.00
CA LYS A 142 9.31 -11.73 -9.17
C LYS A 142 8.84 -12.97 -9.91
N LEU A 143 7.78 -12.84 -10.70
CA LEU A 143 7.16 -13.93 -11.46
C LEU A 143 7.75 -14.09 -12.87
N LYS A 144 8.81 -13.34 -13.20
CA LYS A 144 9.50 -13.36 -14.50
C LYS A 144 8.56 -13.11 -15.70
N ALA A 145 7.56 -12.25 -15.52
CA ALA A 145 6.57 -11.86 -16.52
C ALA A 145 6.80 -10.42 -17.04
N GLU A 146 8.00 -10.16 -17.56
CA GLU A 146 8.45 -8.83 -17.99
C GLU A 146 7.56 -8.17 -19.06
N ASN A 147 6.77 -8.95 -19.79
CA ASN A 147 5.83 -8.44 -20.80
C ASN A 147 4.63 -7.69 -20.20
N ARG A 148 4.47 -7.70 -18.87
CA ARG A 148 3.38 -7.03 -18.16
C ARG A 148 3.83 -5.72 -17.47
N GLU A 149 5.05 -5.24 -17.70
CA GLU A 149 5.59 -4.05 -17.04
C GLU A 149 5.02 -2.72 -17.59
N PHE A 150 4.99 -1.70 -16.73
CA PHE A 150 4.66 -0.31 -17.04
C PHE A 150 5.91 0.58 -17.01
N ASP A 151 5.96 1.58 -17.88
CA ASP A 151 7.00 2.61 -17.83
C ASP A 151 6.56 3.74 -16.87
N ILE A 152 7.24 3.83 -15.73
CA ILE A 152 6.90 4.74 -14.64
C ILE A 152 8.10 5.60 -14.32
N HIS A 153 7.99 6.88 -14.64
CA HIS A 153 9.01 7.87 -14.33
C HIS A 153 9.23 8.00 -12.81
N TRP A 154 10.49 8.22 -12.37
CA TRP A 154 10.88 8.25 -10.96
C TRP A 154 10.07 9.25 -10.12
N PHE A 155 9.73 10.42 -10.69
CA PHE A 155 8.92 11.43 -9.99
C PHE A 155 7.49 10.94 -9.71
N LYS A 156 6.88 10.25 -10.69
CA LYS A 156 5.56 9.62 -10.50
C LYS A 156 5.63 8.52 -9.46
N ARG A 157 6.75 7.78 -9.42
CA ARG A 157 6.99 6.74 -8.42
C ARG A 157 7.00 7.32 -7.00
N LEU A 158 7.70 8.42 -6.79
CA LEU A 158 7.82 9.09 -5.48
C LEU A 158 6.49 9.67 -4.98
N THR A 159 5.66 10.18 -5.90
CA THR A 159 4.40 10.88 -5.58
C THR A 159 3.17 9.97 -5.67
N SER A 160 3.36 8.68 -6.00
CA SER A 160 2.28 7.70 -6.23
C SER A 160 1.38 7.43 -5.03
N GLN A 161 1.85 7.71 -3.81
CA GLN A 161 1.07 7.59 -2.57
C GLN A 161 0.03 8.70 -2.39
N TYR A 162 0.19 9.81 -3.13
CA TYR A 162 -0.62 11.02 -3.02
C TYR A 162 -1.41 11.31 -4.30
N ILE A 163 -0.82 11.06 -5.47
CA ILE A 163 -1.37 11.43 -6.77
C ILE A 163 -1.52 10.20 -7.66
N ASN A 164 -2.68 10.09 -8.29
CA ASN A 164 -2.95 9.05 -9.28
C ASN A 164 -2.58 9.53 -10.69
N TRP A 165 -1.35 9.27 -11.10
CA TRP A 165 -0.83 9.61 -12.41
C TRP A 165 -1.30 8.64 -13.50
N LYS A 166 -1.37 9.15 -14.73
CA LYS A 166 -1.47 8.29 -15.91
C LYS A 166 -0.07 7.76 -16.26
N SER A 167 0.08 6.45 -16.41
CA SER A 167 1.27 5.82 -17.00
C SER A 167 0.94 5.16 -18.34
N LYS A 168 1.97 4.62 -19.01
CA LYS A 168 1.81 3.89 -20.28
C LYS A 168 2.40 2.49 -20.11
N PRO A 169 1.78 1.45 -20.71
CA PRO A 169 2.38 0.13 -20.75
C PRO A 169 3.73 0.18 -21.48
N LYS A 170 4.70 -0.62 -21.00
CA LYS A 170 6.03 -0.68 -21.57
C LYS A 170 5.97 -1.51 -22.86
N VAL A 171 5.96 -0.84 -24.01
CA VAL A 171 6.00 -1.52 -25.31
C VAL A 171 7.44 -2.00 -25.55
N LYS A 172 7.67 -3.33 -25.57
CA LYS A 172 8.94 -3.88 -26.06
C LYS A 172 9.04 -3.58 -27.56
N LYS A 173 10.07 -2.82 -27.96
CA LYS A 173 10.49 -2.70 -29.36
C LYS A 173 11.31 -3.92 -29.76
#